data_AF-A0A2B7YK65-F1
#
_entry.id   AF-A0A2B7YK65-F1
#
_cell.length_a   1.000
_cell.length_b   1.000
_cell.length_c   1.000
_cell.angle_alpha   90.00
_cell.angle_beta   90.00
_cell.angle_gamma   90.00
#
_symmetry.space_group_name_H-M   'P 1'
#
loop_
_entity.id
_entity.type
_entity.pdbx_description
1 polymer ?
#
loop_
_entity_poly.entity_id
_entity_poly.type
_entity_poly.pdbx_seq_one_letter_code
_entity_poly.pdbx_strand_id
1 'polypeptide(L)'
;MAPLLTLPDALILCVFEELADLDDVMYLERVCKRFHHFLERGRNRLTVYKAIIVRAPHHNASPTDQLGVFKGMGLPVLQDLYLDPSMQIMFRRPEFSYFHMITEEQFELLEKECNLEPPQLSKSKNNTPQAPLDAPFGSKQVHRFYQALTARWLAVEALTLFRVSRDNGRDLPEGTKPTRTLSDALDILEVGEFVGGFLVLKIFANIAEHPSWCASHQLGPRSMPRIGIGEQEGRMWGEFVRNIQQYLRPPNIIELLLLSPKRQQWSPSKKGHYLWQLGAFDTLSPTLRGSGKPCLNIVERALLRRLEYGVTHKVIHPGSDLLSPGSDFWRPGYLRWGHYREFHWAEDARGRVLSWDDEGDWVKQYVLGRLPIDRLDHECCKGLSGS
;
A
#
# COMPACT_ATOMS: atom_id res chain seq x y z
N MET A 1 33.39 -0.12 -18.94
CA MET A 1 32.17 -0.95 -18.84
C MET A 1 32.26 -2.29 -19.56
N ALA A 2 32.97 -2.43 -20.69
CA ALA A 2 33.17 -3.74 -21.35
C ALA A 2 33.69 -4.89 -20.44
N PRO A 3 34.58 -4.67 -19.44
CA PRO A 3 35.07 -5.75 -18.59
C PRO A 3 33.98 -6.36 -17.70
N LEU A 4 33.11 -5.50 -17.15
CA LEU A 4 31.97 -5.90 -16.30
C LEU A 4 30.97 -6.79 -17.06
N LEU A 5 30.78 -6.53 -18.35
CA LEU A 5 29.94 -7.33 -19.24
C LEU A 5 30.57 -8.64 -19.70
N THR A 6 31.75 -9.00 -19.21
CA THR A 6 32.38 -10.31 -19.48
C THR A 6 32.49 -11.19 -18.23
N LEU A 7 32.17 -10.64 -17.05
CA LEU A 7 32.22 -11.39 -15.80
C LEU A 7 31.25 -12.58 -15.82
N PRO A 8 31.60 -13.72 -15.18
CA PRO A 8 30.64 -14.79 -14.88
C PRO A 8 29.47 -14.29 -14.04
N ASP A 9 28.29 -14.90 -14.20
CA ASP A 9 27.06 -14.53 -13.47
C ASP A 9 27.26 -14.51 -11.94
N ALA A 10 28.08 -15.41 -11.38
CA ALA A 10 28.40 -15.43 -9.95
C ALA A 10 29.11 -14.14 -9.49
N LEU A 11 30.02 -13.58 -10.29
CA LEU A 11 30.71 -12.33 -9.96
C LEU A 11 29.81 -11.12 -10.17
N ILE A 12 28.90 -11.16 -11.15
CA ILE A 12 27.88 -10.12 -11.33
C ILE A 12 26.96 -10.10 -10.10
N LEU A 13 26.58 -11.27 -9.57
CA LEU A 13 25.78 -11.36 -8.33
C LEU A 13 26.49 -10.65 -7.17
N CYS A 14 27.76 -10.97 -6.93
CA CYS A 14 28.55 -10.34 -5.89
C CYS A 14 28.62 -8.81 -6.08
N VAL A 15 28.85 -8.32 -7.30
CA VAL A 15 28.85 -6.87 -7.58
C VAL A 15 27.53 -6.23 -7.17
N PHE A 16 26.39 -6.85 -7.48
CA PHE A 16 25.08 -6.34 -7.09
C PHE A 16 24.83 -6.41 -5.58
N GLU A 17 25.26 -7.49 -4.91
CA GLU A 17 25.11 -7.66 -3.45
C GLU A 17 25.96 -6.67 -2.64
N GLU A 18 27.05 -6.17 -3.21
CA GLU A 18 27.94 -5.17 -2.61
C GLU A 18 27.49 -3.71 -2.88
N LEU A 19 26.39 -3.48 -3.61
CA LEU A 19 25.85 -2.13 -3.79
C LEU A 19 25.28 -1.59 -2.46
N ALA A 20 25.38 -0.28 -2.26
CA ALA A 20 25.06 0.35 -0.97
C ALA A 20 23.56 0.51 -0.75
N ASP A 21 22.79 0.69 -1.82
CA ASP A 21 21.35 0.88 -1.78
C ASP A 21 20.62 0.29 -3.00
N LEU A 22 19.29 0.30 -2.96
CA LEU A 22 18.45 -0.22 -4.03
C LEU A 22 18.46 0.68 -5.27
N ASP A 23 18.75 1.98 -5.13
CA ASP A 23 18.79 2.89 -6.26
C ASP A 23 19.99 2.59 -7.15
N ASP A 24 21.15 2.26 -6.56
CA ASP A 24 22.33 1.77 -7.27
C ASP A 24 22.04 0.49 -8.05
N VAL A 25 21.27 -0.43 -7.48
CA VAL A 25 20.84 -1.66 -8.19
C VAL A 25 19.97 -1.31 -9.37
N MET A 26 18.95 -0.49 -9.16
CA MET A 26 18.02 -0.10 -10.22
C MET A 26 18.72 0.70 -11.32
N TYR A 27 19.71 1.52 -10.95
CA TYR A 27 20.57 2.22 -11.89
C TYR A 27 21.41 1.25 -12.70
N LEU A 28 22.16 0.37 -12.03
CA LEU A 28 23.04 -0.61 -12.69
C LEU A 28 22.25 -1.60 -13.56
N GLU A 29 21.05 -1.99 -13.14
CA GLU A 29 20.11 -2.79 -13.92
C GLU A 29 19.82 -2.13 -15.28
N ARG A 30 19.56 -0.82 -15.28
CA ARG A 30 19.18 -0.04 -16.47
C ARG A 30 20.35 0.27 -17.39
N VAL A 31 21.60 0.12 -16.94
CA VAL A 31 22.79 0.41 -17.76
C VAL A 31 22.87 -0.50 -18.99
N CYS A 32 22.47 -1.78 -18.88
CA CYS A 32 22.48 -2.67 -20.05
C CYS A 32 21.51 -3.86 -19.94
N LYS A 33 21.12 -4.42 -21.10
CA LYS A 33 20.23 -5.59 -21.19
C LYS A 33 20.77 -6.81 -20.45
N ARG A 34 22.09 -7.00 -20.39
CA ARG A 34 22.71 -8.13 -19.70
C ARG A 34 22.44 -8.07 -18.20
N PHE A 35 22.60 -6.91 -17.57
CA PHE A 35 22.36 -6.72 -16.14
C PHE A 35 20.89 -6.82 -15.79
N HIS A 36 20.01 -6.23 -16.60
CA HIS A 36 18.58 -6.45 -16.49
C HIS A 36 18.22 -7.95 -16.55
N HIS A 37 18.64 -8.67 -17.59
CA HIS A 37 18.38 -10.11 -17.70
C HIS A 37 19.02 -10.92 -16.56
N PHE A 38 20.19 -10.52 -16.08
CA PHE A 38 20.85 -11.16 -14.95
C PHE A 38 20.04 -11.05 -13.66
N LEU A 39 19.52 -9.86 -13.34
CA LEU A 39 18.70 -9.65 -12.15
C LEU A 39 17.36 -10.39 -12.25
N GLU A 40 16.74 -10.39 -13.42
CA GLU A 40 15.49 -11.13 -13.69
C GLU A 40 15.68 -12.66 -13.72
N ARG A 41 16.93 -13.14 -13.77
CA ARG A 41 17.21 -14.58 -13.84
C ARG A 41 17.13 -15.23 -12.46
N GLY A 42 16.16 -16.14 -12.29
CA GLY A 42 16.08 -17.02 -11.12
C GLY A 42 15.80 -16.25 -9.83
N ARG A 43 16.69 -16.38 -8.83
CA ARG A 43 16.56 -15.72 -7.51
C ARG A 43 17.50 -14.53 -7.33
N ASN A 44 18.16 -14.07 -8.40
CA ASN A 44 19.21 -13.04 -8.30
C ASN A 44 18.67 -11.73 -7.74
N ARG A 45 17.58 -11.16 -8.29
CA ARG A 45 16.96 -9.93 -7.76
C ARG A 45 16.62 -10.04 -6.28
N LEU A 46 15.99 -11.14 -5.85
CA LEU A 46 15.65 -11.35 -4.44
C LEU A 46 16.90 -11.41 -3.56
N THR A 47 17.93 -12.09 -4.02
CA THR A 47 19.19 -12.28 -3.27
C THR A 47 19.90 -10.94 -3.10
N VAL A 48 20.00 -10.16 -4.19
CA VAL A 48 20.56 -8.81 -4.20
C VAL A 48 19.78 -7.88 -3.27
N TYR A 49 18.45 -7.82 -3.42
CA TYR A 49 17.62 -6.95 -2.58
C TYR A 49 17.75 -7.32 -1.10
N LYS A 50 17.75 -8.62 -0.79
CA LYS A 50 17.95 -9.09 0.58
C LYS A 50 19.33 -8.72 1.12
N ALA A 51 20.39 -8.89 0.33
CA ALA A 51 21.75 -8.53 0.74
C ALA A 51 21.86 -7.04 1.05
N ILE A 52 21.30 -6.20 0.19
CA ILE A 52 21.32 -4.75 0.34
C ILE A 52 20.49 -4.33 1.54
N ILE A 53 19.26 -4.82 1.67
CA ILE A 53 18.42 -4.54 2.85
C ILE A 53 19.12 -4.97 4.13
N VAL A 54 19.77 -6.14 4.18
CA VAL A 54 20.48 -6.59 5.38
C VAL A 54 21.71 -5.73 5.69
N ARG A 55 22.40 -5.22 4.67
CA ARG A 55 23.64 -4.44 4.80
C ARG A 55 23.42 -2.93 4.87
N ALA A 56 22.24 -2.44 4.50
CA ALA A 56 22.07 -1.02 4.29
C ALA A 56 22.38 -0.27 5.60
N PRO A 57 23.24 0.76 5.55
CA PRO A 57 23.71 1.44 6.76
C PRO A 57 22.57 1.92 7.63
N HIS A 58 21.44 2.30 7.04
CA HIS A 58 20.25 2.73 7.76
C HIS A 58 19.69 1.66 8.72
N HIS A 59 19.81 0.36 8.42
CA HIS A 59 19.40 -0.70 9.37
C HIS A 59 20.32 -0.83 10.58
N ASN A 60 21.57 -0.34 10.49
CA ASN A 60 22.55 -0.34 11.58
C ASN A 60 22.77 1.06 12.18
N ALA A 61 22.26 2.10 11.54
CA ALA A 61 22.47 3.48 11.94
C ALA A 61 21.39 3.93 12.92
N SER A 62 21.76 4.93 13.72
CA SER A 62 20.82 5.66 14.56
C SER A 62 19.61 6.12 13.71
N PRO A 63 18.37 6.12 14.26
CA PRO A 63 17.17 6.62 13.58
C PRO A 63 17.32 7.98 12.88
N THR A 64 18.30 8.78 13.31
CA THR A 64 18.64 10.09 12.73
C THR A 64 19.25 10.00 11.32
N ASP A 65 20.01 8.95 11.01
CA ASP A 65 20.71 8.79 9.73
C ASP A 65 19.80 8.19 8.65
N GLN A 66 18.83 7.36 9.04
CA GLN A 66 17.81 6.82 8.12
C GLN A 66 17.00 7.94 7.45
N LEU A 67 16.77 9.02 8.19
CA LEU A 67 16.03 10.20 7.71
C LEU A 67 16.73 10.89 6.52
N GLY A 68 18.05 10.77 6.40
CA GLY A 68 18.83 11.36 5.30
C GLY A 68 18.56 10.70 3.95
N VAL A 69 18.48 9.37 3.92
CA VAL A 69 18.20 8.59 2.70
C VAL A 69 16.77 8.84 2.20
N PHE A 70 15.80 8.88 3.13
CA PHE A 70 14.40 9.17 2.78
C PHE A 70 14.18 10.59 2.24
N LYS A 71 14.94 11.57 2.73
CA LYS A 71 14.91 12.95 2.21
C LYS A 71 15.33 13.05 0.75
N GLY A 72 16.25 12.20 0.29
CA GLY A 72 16.70 12.17 -1.11
C GLY A 72 15.67 11.61 -2.09
N MET A 73 14.78 10.72 -1.64
CA MET A 73 13.79 10.02 -2.47
C MET A 73 12.45 10.76 -2.62
N GLY A 74 12.34 11.99 -2.12
CA GLY A 74 11.09 12.76 -2.15
C GLY A 74 10.02 12.25 -1.18
N LEU A 75 10.34 11.32 -0.27
CA LEU A 75 9.38 10.88 0.76
C LEU A 75 8.89 11.98 1.70
N PRO A 76 9.64 13.08 1.97
CA PRO A 76 9.08 14.24 2.65
C PRO A 76 7.81 14.77 2.00
N VAL A 77 7.65 14.63 0.68
CA VAL A 77 6.42 15.02 0.00
C VAL A 77 5.21 14.25 0.53
N LEU A 78 5.34 12.95 0.81
CA LEU A 78 4.22 12.15 1.36
C LEU A 78 3.90 12.54 2.80
N GLN A 79 4.92 12.91 3.58
CA GLN A 79 4.73 13.45 4.91
C GLN A 79 4.05 14.82 4.85
N ASP A 80 4.52 15.72 4.00
CA ASP A 80 3.95 17.05 3.82
C ASP A 80 2.49 16.96 3.37
N LEU A 81 2.18 16.04 2.45
CA LEU A 81 0.81 15.72 2.04
C LEU A 81 -0.02 15.16 3.19
N TYR A 82 0.54 14.32 4.04
CA TYR A 82 -0.16 13.80 5.22
C TYR A 82 -0.44 14.92 6.23
N LEU A 83 0.47 15.87 6.39
CA LEU A 83 0.31 17.00 7.32
C LEU A 83 -0.51 18.15 6.76
N ASP A 84 -0.77 18.17 5.46
CA ASP A 84 -1.57 19.21 4.83
C ASP A 84 -3.02 19.18 5.37
N PRO A 85 -3.52 20.28 5.95
CA PRO A 85 -4.86 20.31 6.54
C PRO A 85 -5.98 20.00 5.54
N SER A 86 -5.83 20.42 4.28
CA SER A 86 -6.86 20.15 3.26
C SER A 86 -6.90 18.66 2.90
N MET A 87 -5.74 18.02 2.80
CA MET A 87 -5.63 16.57 2.62
C MET A 87 -6.18 15.81 3.81
N GLN A 88 -5.89 16.26 5.04
CA GLN A 88 -6.43 15.63 6.25
C GLN A 88 -7.95 15.71 6.33
N ILE A 89 -8.54 16.85 6.00
CA ILE A 89 -10.01 17.01 5.95
C ILE A 89 -10.61 16.01 4.96
N MET A 90 -10.01 15.86 3.77
CA MET A 90 -10.48 14.89 2.78
C MET A 90 -10.22 13.45 3.20
N PHE A 91 -9.06 13.14 3.77
CA PHE A 91 -8.72 11.78 4.16
C PHE A 91 -9.63 11.26 5.27
N ARG A 92 -10.01 12.11 6.23
CA ARG A 92 -10.88 11.77 7.37
C ARG A 92 -12.35 11.52 6.98
N ARG A 93 -12.73 11.77 5.73
CA ARG A 93 -14.10 11.54 5.25
C ARG A 93 -14.45 10.04 5.24
N PRO A 94 -15.67 9.67 5.67
CA PRO A 94 -16.11 8.27 5.70
C PRO A 94 -16.22 7.64 4.30
N GLU A 95 -16.35 8.43 3.24
CA GLU A 95 -16.40 7.99 1.85
C GLU A 95 -15.10 7.28 1.42
N PHE A 96 -14.00 7.56 2.11
CA PHE A 96 -12.72 6.87 1.92
C PHE A 96 -12.56 5.63 2.82
N SER A 97 -13.65 5.12 3.38
CA SER A 97 -13.62 3.95 4.25
C SER A 97 -13.27 2.65 3.52
N TYR A 98 -12.85 1.68 4.33
CA TYR A 98 -12.09 0.51 3.97
C TYR A 98 -12.63 -0.21 2.71
N PHE A 99 -11.76 -0.34 1.71
CA PHE A 99 -11.94 -0.73 0.31
C PHE A 99 -12.56 -2.11 0.03
N HIS A 100 -13.27 -2.71 0.97
CA HIS A 100 -13.84 -4.01 0.71
C HIS A 100 -14.98 -3.98 -0.31
N MET A 101 -15.75 -2.89 -0.39
CA MET A 101 -16.68 -2.63 -1.50
C MET A 101 -16.96 -1.11 -1.57
N ILE A 102 -16.52 -0.43 -2.63
CA ILE A 102 -17.02 0.94 -2.92
C ILE A 102 -18.48 0.77 -3.33
N THR A 103 -19.41 1.35 -2.58
CA THR A 103 -20.84 1.35 -2.94
C THR A 103 -21.08 2.29 -4.12
N GLU A 104 -22.21 2.15 -4.81
CA GLU A 104 -22.59 3.10 -5.87
C GLU A 104 -22.70 4.54 -5.35
N GLU A 105 -23.21 4.72 -4.13
CA GLU A 105 -23.31 6.03 -3.49
C GLU A 105 -21.92 6.63 -3.23
N GLN A 106 -20.98 5.83 -2.69
CA GLN A 106 -19.60 6.27 -2.50
C GLN A 106 -18.93 6.61 -3.84
N PHE A 107 -19.24 5.84 -4.87
CA PHE A 107 -18.77 6.10 -6.22
C PHE A 107 -19.24 7.45 -6.76
N GLU A 108 -20.53 7.77 -6.65
CA GLU A 108 -21.07 9.08 -7.07
C GLU A 108 -20.45 10.24 -6.27
N LEU A 109 -20.17 10.03 -4.99
CA LEU A 109 -19.51 11.03 -4.15
C LEU A 109 -18.07 11.25 -4.60
N LEU A 110 -17.33 10.17 -4.90
CA LEU A 110 -15.96 10.25 -5.40
C LEU A 110 -15.87 10.91 -6.78
N GLU A 111 -16.84 10.68 -7.66
CA GLU A 111 -16.90 11.33 -8.99
C GLU A 111 -17.14 12.85 -8.88
N LYS A 112 -17.92 13.27 -7.89
CA LYS A 112 -18.19 14.69 -7.61
C LYS A 112 -17.01 15.41 -6.95
N GLU A 113 -16.07 14.66 -6.36
CA GLU A 113 -14.90 15.27 -5.75
C GLU A 113 -13.91 15.78 -6.80
N CYS A 114 -13.47 17.02 -6.64
CA CYS A 114 -12.46 17.60 -7.51
C CYS A 114 -11.15 16.80 -7.45
N ASN A 115 -10.45 16.75 -8.58
CA ASN A 115 -9.06 16.32 -8.63
C ASN A 115 -8.25 17.08 -7.57
N LEU A 116 -7.28 16.41 -6.95
CA LEU A 116 -6.32 17.11 -6.12
C LEU A 116 -5.68 18.22 -6.95
N GLU A 117 -5.87 19.46 -6.52
CA GLU A 117 -5.02 20.54 -6.99
C GLU A 117 -3.57 20.11 -6.70
N PRO A 118 -2.65 20.29 -7.67
CA PRO A 118 -1.25 19.95 -7.46
C PRO A 118 -0.81 20.57 -6.14
N PRO A 119 -0.24 19.79 -5.19
CA PRO A 119 0.18 20.33 -3.92
C PRO A 119 1.07 21.53 -4.21
N GLN A 120 0.68 22.71 -3.73
CA GLN A 120 1.47 23.92 -3.90
C GLN A 120 2.68 23.80 -2.96
N LEU A 121 3.66 22.98 -3.36
CA LEU A 121 4.85 22.58 -2.62
C LEU A 121 5.78 23.75 -2.26
N SER A 122 5.41 24.98 -2.57
CA SER A 122 6.13 26.16 -2.12
C SER A 122 5.25 27.40 -2.29
N LYS A 123 4.96 28.07 -1.17
CA LYS A 123 4.90 29.56 -0.99
C LYS A 123 3.94 30.04 0.11
N SER A 124 3.31 29.18 0.92
CA SER A 124 2.53 29.67 2.05
C SER A 124 3.41 29.95 3.27
N LYS A 125 4.11 31.09 3.27
CA LYS A 125 4.69 31.70 4.48
C LYS A 125 3.87 32.87 5.03
N ASN A 126 2.75 33.26 4.39
CA ASN A 126 2.08 34.51 4.71
C ASN A 126 0.61 34.30 5.10
N ASN A 127 0.38 34.32 6.42
CA ASN A 127 -0.69 35.06 7.08
C ASN A 127 -2.16 34.66 6.82
N THR A 128 -2.54 33.41 7.11
CA THR A 128 -3.94 33.17 7.49
C THR A 128 -3.98 32.40 8.81
N PRO A 129 -4.52 33.00 9.89
CA PRO A 129 -4.70 32.33 11.16
C PRO A 129 -5.90 31.39 11.07
N GLN A 130 -5.72 30.23 10.44
CA GLN A 130 -6.57 29.08 10.73
C GLN A 130 -6.05 28.46 12.03
N ALA A 131 -6.97 28.12 12.94
CA ALA A 131 -6.64 27.45 14.18
C ALA A 131 -5.75 26.23 13.87
N PRO A 132 -4.58 26.08 14.52
CA PRO A 132 -3.68 24.99 14.23
C PRO A 132 -4.38 23.69 14.64
N LEU A 133 -4.88 22.96 13.66
CA LEU A 133 -5.13 21.54 13.82
C LEU A 133 -3.75 20.89 13.96
N ASP A 134 -3.36 20.73 15.22
CA ASP A 134 -2.21 20.02 15.75
C ASP A 134 -0.83 20.62 15.43
N ALA A 135 0.03 20.64 16.45
CA ALA A 135 1.41 21.07 16.32
C ALA A 135 2.12 20.27 15.21
N PRO A 136 3.12 20.86 14.50
CA PRO A 136 3.91 20.12 13.53
C PRO A 136 4.46 18.84 14.18
N PHE A 137 4.50 17.75 13.41
CA PHE A 137 5.01 16.48 13.91
C PHE A 137 6.34 16.66 14.63
N GLY A 138 6.40 16.17 15.86
CA GLY A 138 7.67 16.01 16.57
C GLY A 138 8.53 14.94 15.90
N SER A 139 9.82 14.91 16.27
CA SER A 139 10.79 13.93 15.72
C SER A 139 10.30 12.48 15.85
N LYS A 140 9.54 12.18 16.91
CA LYS A 140 8.95 10.86 17.15
C LYS A 140 7.86 10.51 16.14
N GLN A 141 6.91 11.41 15.88
CA GLN A 141 5.84 11.19 14.90
C GLN A 141 6.40 11.10 13.47
N VAL A 142 7.42 11.92 13.16
CA VAL A 142 8.18 11.82 11.91
C VAL A 142 8.76 10.40 11.76
N HIS A 143 9.41 9.89 12.80
CA HIS A 143 9.99 8.54 12.78
C HIS A 143 8.92 7.45 12.57
N ARG A 144 7.82 7.50 13.33
CA ARG A 144 6.70 6.57 13.21
C ARG A 144 6.10 6.56 11.80
N PHE A 145 5.89 7.74 11.20
CA PHE A 145 5.42 7.85 9.82
C PHE A 145 6.35 7.12 8.82
N TYR A 146 7.66 7.38 8.88
CA TYR A 146 8.62 6.74 7.96
C TYR A 146 8.79 5.24 8.24
N GLN A 147 8.75 4.81 9.50
CA GLN A 147 8.79 3.39 9.86
C GLN A 147 7.58 2.65 9.26
N ALA A 148 6.38 3.21 9.41
CA ALA A 148 5.15 2.66 8.85
C ALA A 148 5.16 2.65 7.32
N LEU A 149 5.61 3.75 6.69
CA LEU A 149 5.76 3.87 5.24
C LEU A 149 6.73 2.82 4.69
N THR A 150 7.86 2.61 5.37
CA THR A 150 8.87 1.62 5.00
C THR A 150 8.33 0.21 5.13
N ALA A 151 7.61 -0.11 6.22
CA ALA A 151 6.96 -1.40 6.37
C ALA A 151 5.94 -1.68 5.26
N ARG A 152 5.15 -0.67 4.88
CA ARG A 152 4.22 -0.75 3.74
C ARG A 152 4.96 -0.98 2.42
N TRP A 153 6.05 -0.26 2.17
CA TRP A 153 6.86 -0.44 0.97
C TRP A 153 7.47 -1.85 0.91
N LEU A 154 8.08 -2.33 1.99
CA LEU A 154 8.61 -3.69 2.07
C LEU A 154 7.53 -4.74 1.77
N ALA A 155 6.28 -4.51 2.17
CA ALA A 155 5.16 -5.39 1.83
C ALA A 155 4.85 -5.40 0.31
N VAL A 156 4.91 -4.24 -0.36
CA VAL A 156 4.79 -4.16 -1.84
C VAL A 156 5.94 -4.90 -2.51
N GLU A 157 7.17 -4.69 -2.05
CA GLU A 157 8.35 -5.37 -2.64
C GLU A 157 8.30 -6.88 -2.44
N ALA A 158 7.95 -7.34 -1.24
CA ALA A 158 7.80 -8.76 -0.95
C ALA A 158 6.74 -9.40 -1.86
N LEU A 159 5.65 -8.69 -2.14
CA LEU A 159 4.61 -9.13 -3.05
C LEU A 159 5.10 -9.19 -4.50
N THR A 160 5.84 -8.19 -4.96
CA THR A 160 6.48 -8.19 -6.28
C THR A 160 7.45 -9.36 -6.43
N LEU A 161 8.30 -9.59 -5.41
CA LEU A 161 9.24 -10.70 -5.36
C LEU A 161 8.53 -12.06 -5.36
N PHE A 162 7.43 -12.17 -4.62
CA PHE A 162 6.60 -13.37 -4.61
C PHE A 162 6.05 -13.69 -6.01
N ARG A 163 5.51 -12.69 -6.72
CA ARG A 163 4.97 -12.84 -8.09
C ARG A 163 6.02 -13.35 -9.09
N VAL A 164 7.25 -12.82 -9.04
CA VAL A 164 8.31 -13.24 -9.97
C VAL A 164 8.91 -14.60 -9.61
N SER A 165 8.79 -15.05 -8.35
CA SER A 165 9.50 -16.23 -7.86
C SER A 165 9.03 -17.58 -8.45
N ARG A 166 7.90 -17.63 -9.18
CA ARG A 166 7.28 -18.84 -9.80
C ARG A 166 7.01 -20.03 -8.84
N ASP A 167 7.41 -19.92 -7.58
CA ASP A 167 7.35 -21.00 -6.59
C ASP A 167 5.97 -20.96 -5.91
N ASN A 168 4.96 -21.45 -6.62
CA ASN A 168 3.54 -21.42 -6.21
C ASN A 168 3.21 -22.20 -4.93
N GLY A 169 4.20 -22.87 -4.31
CA GLY A 169 4.00 -23.76 -3.17
C GLY A 169 4.57 -23.27 -1.85
N ARG A 170 5.29 -22.14 -1.81
CA ARG A 170 5.78 -21.59 -0.54
C ARG A 170 4.74 -20.66 0.05
N ASP A 171 4.41 -20.90 1.32
CA ASP A 171 3.69 -19.93 2.13
C ASP A 171 4.36 -18.56 2.00
N LEU A 172 3.56 -17.49 1.93
CA LEU A 172 4.09 -16.14 2.04
C LEU A 172 5.08 -16.11 3.19
N PRO A 173 6.30 -15.57 2.99
CA PRO A 173 7.35 -15.61 4.00
C PRO A 173 6.74 -15.22 5.34
N GLU A 174 6.89 -16.09 6.34
CA GLU A 174 6.41 -15.90 7.73
C GLU A 174 7.00 -14.63 8.41
N GLY A 175 7.65 -13.74 7.65
CA GLY A 175 8.30 -12.51 8.07
C GLY A 175 7.37 -11.45 8.68
N THR A 176 6.12 -11.79 8.96
CA THR A 176 5.30 -11.04 9.91
C THR A 176 4.97 -11.92 11.12
N LYS A 177 6.00 -12.40 11.83
CA LYS A 177 5.78 -12.77 13.23
C LYS A 177 5.18 -11.55 13.95
N PRO A 178 4.20 -11.73 14.84
CA PRO A 178 3.40 -10.66 15.47
C PRO A 178 4.17 -9.86 16.52
N THR A 179 5.48 -9.67 16.35
CA THR A 179 6.35 -8.94 17.28
C THR A 179 6.11 -7.44 17.28
N ARG A 180 5.36 -6.91 16.32
CA ARG A 180 5.01 -5.49 16.26
C ARG A 180 4.15 -5.09 17.46
N THR A 181 4.28 -3.87 17.96
CA THR A 181 3.33 -3.36 18.95
C THR A 181 1.96 -3.11 18.31
N LEU A 182 0.91 -2.88 19.11
CA LEU A 182 -0.38 -2.47 18.58
C LEU A 182 -0.27 -1.11 17.86
N SER A 183 0.49 -0.18 18.45
CA SER A 183 0.77 1.14 17.88
C SER A 183 1.43 1.02 16.50
N ASP A 184 2.50 0.21 16.37
CA ASP A 184 3.15 -0.02 15.07
C ASP A 184 2.17 -0.55 14.01
N ALA A 185 1.28 -1.46 14.39
CA ALA A 185 0.32 -2.04 13.46
C ALA A 185 -0.73 -1.01 12.99
N LEU A 186 -1.17 -0.14 13.89
CA LEU A 186 -2.09 0.97 13.57
C LEU A 186 -1.40 2.03 12.71
N ASP A 187 -0.15 2.36 12.99
CA ASP A 187 0.62 3.31 12.17
C ASP A 187 0.77 2.79 10.72
N ILE A 188 1.06 1.50 10.56
CA ILE A 188 1.15 0.87 9.23
C ILE A 188 -0.21 0.89 8.51
N LEU A 189 -1.31 0.62 9.24
CA LEU A 189 -2.66 0.70 8.66
C LEU A 189 -2.97 2.14 8.21
N GLU A 190 -2.76 3.12 9.06
CA GLU A 190 -2.98 4.53 8.80
C GLU A 190 -2.18 5.02 7.58
N VAL A 191 -0.87 4.81 7.59
CA VAL A 191 0.01 5.27 6.50
C VAL A 191 -0.27 4.47 5.23
N GLY A 192 -0.60 3.18 5.35
CA GLY A 192 -1.02 2.34 4.24
C GLY A 192 -2.33 2.82 3.60
N GLU A 193 -3.31 3.23 4.40
CA GLU A 193 -4.57 3.82 3.94
C GLU A 193 -4.38 5.18 3.33
N PHE A 194 -3.55 6.03 3.93
CA PHE A 194 -3.29 7.35 3.37
C PHE A 194 -2.55 7.24 2.04
N VAL A 195 -1.39 6.60 2.03
CA VAL A 195 -0.50 6.55 0.85
C VAL A 195 -1.05 5.59 -0.20
N GLY A 196 -1.35 4.35 0.19
CA GLY A 196 -1.82 3.31 -0.72
C GLY A 196 -3.30 3.44 -1.05
N GLY A 197 -4.14 3.86 -0.12
CA GLY A 197 -5.58 3.99 -0.34
C GLY A 197 -5.95 5.32 -0.97
N PHE A 198 -5.93 6.37 -0.15
CA PHE A 198 -6.41 7.70 -0.43
C PHE A 198 -5.65 8.39 -1.56
N LEU A 199 -4.31 8.47 -1.51
CA LEU A 199 -3.55 9.13 -2.57
C LEU A 199 -3.67 8.40 -3.91
N VAL A 200 -3.76 7.07 -3.91
CA VAL A 200 -3.97 6.30 -5.15
C VAL A 200 -5.36 6.54 -5.72
N LEU A 201 -6.41 6.60 -4.88
CA LEU A 201 -7.74 7.02 -5.34
C LEU A 201 -7.69 8.40 -6.01
N LYS A 202 -6.98 9.34 -5.40
CA LYS A 202 -6.82 10.69 -5.95
C LYS A 202 -6.01 10.73 -7.25
N ILE A 203 -5.01 9.86 -7.40
CA ILE A 203 -4.26 9.68 -8.65
C ILE A 203 -5.19 9.26 -9.79
N PHE A 204 -6.14 8.37 -9.51
CA PHE A 204 -7.06 7.80 -10.49
C PHE A 204 -8.50 8.32 -10.36
N ALA A 205 -8.70 9.54 -9.86
CA ALA A 205 -10.04 10.07 -9.57
C ALA A 205 -10.94 10.17 -10.82
N ASN A 206 -10.35 10.37 -12.01
CA ASN A 206 -11.10 10.36 -13.26
C ASN A 206 -11.45 8.92 -13.68
N ILE A 207 -12.66 8.50 -13.33
CA ILE A 207 -13.17 7.15 -13.61
C ILE A 207 -13.19 6.86 -15.12
N ALA A 208 -13.63 7.82 -15.93
CA ALA A 208 -13.70 7.68 -17.39
C ALA A 208 -12.31 7.44 -18.04
N GLU A 209 -11.22 7.75 -17.33
CA GLU A 209 -9.86 7.45 -17.79
C GLU A 209 -9.40 6.02 -17.51
N HIS A 210 -10.08 5.25 -16.66
CA HIS A 210 -9.67 3.88 -16.32
C HIS A 210 -9.40 2.98 -17.54
N PRO A 211 -10.26 2.97 -18.59
CA PRO A 211 -9.98 2.20 -19.80
C PRO A 211 -8.64 2.58 -20.45
N SER A 212 -8.23 3.86 -20.38
CA SER A 212 -6.96 4.33 -20.94
C SER A 212 -5.74 3.80 -20.17
N TRP A 213 -5.87 3.57 -18.86
CA TRP A 213 -4.84 2.93 -18.04
C TRP A 213 -4.71 1.43 -18.31
N CYS A 214 -5.78 0.81 -18.80
CA CYS A 214 -5.81 -0.61 -19.16
C CYS A 214 -5.50 -0.87 -20.65
N ALA A 215 -5.48 0.17 -21.48
CA ALA A 215 -5.24 0.09 -22.91
C ALA A 215 -3.74 -0.12 -23.22
N SER A 216 -3.23 -1.33 -22.94
CA SER A 216 -1.91 -1.73 -23.43
C SER A 216 -2.02 -2.46 -24.77
N HIS A 217 -1.40 -1.89 -25.82
CA HIS A 217 -1.40 -2.46 -27.17
C HIS A 217 -0.77 -3.86 -27.26
N GLN A 218 0.06 -4.26 -26.28
CA GLN A 218 0.80 -5.52 -26.34
C GLN A 218 0.01 -6.72 -25.80
N LEU A 219 -1.02 -6.48 -25.01
CA LEU A 219 -1.68 -7.51 -24.23
C LEU A 219 -2.98 -8.03 -24.88
N GLY A 220 -3.47 -7.37 -25.92
CA GLY A 220 -4.74 -7.71 -26.56
C GLY A 220 -5.95 -7.57 -25.62
N PRO A 221 -7.18 -7.60 -26.15
CA PRO A 221 -8.41 -7.39 -25.37
C PRO A 221 -8.73 -8.50 -24.34
N ARG A 222 -7.83 -9.47 -24.12
CA ARG A 222 -8.06 -10.64 -23.24
C ARG A 222 -7.33 -10.56 -21.90
N SER A 223 -6.59 -9.48 -21.65
CA SER A 223 -5.65 -9.42 -20.54
C SER A 223 -6.21 -8.77 -19.28
N MET A 224 -7.22 -7.92 -19.36
CA MET A 224 -7.93 -7.61 -18.12
C MET A 224 -8.80 -8.82 -17.74
N PRO A 225 -8.98 -9.10 -16.43
CA PRO A 225 -10.04 -9.99 -15.98
C PRO A 225 -11.30 -9.62 -16.76
N ARG A 226 -11.93 -10.58 -17.43
CA ARG A 226 -13.23 -10.35 -18.07
C ARG A 226 -14.23 -10.10 -16.96
N ILE A 227 -14.28 -8.86 -16.51
CA ILE A 227 -15.36 -8.30 -15.72
C ILE A 227 -16.63 -8.55 -16.53
N GLY A 228 -17.67 -9.06 -15.88
CA GLY A 228 -18.88 -9.50 -16.56
C GLY A 228 -19.45 -8.41 -17.46
N ILE A 229 -19.89 -8.80 -18.66
CA ILE A 229 -20.67 -7.89 -19.54
C ILE A 229 -21.90 -7.46 -18.74
N GLY A 230 -21.98 -6.19 -18.38
CA GLY A 230 -23.07 -5.63 -17.55
C GLY A 230 -22.66 -5.15 -16.15
N GLU A 231 -21.41 -5.31 -15.73
CA GLU A 231 -20.93 -4.66 -14.50
C GLU A 231 -20.79 -3.15 -14.70
N GLN A 232 -21.23 -2.38 -13.70
CA GLN A 232 -21.18 -0.92 -13.71
C GLN A 232 -19.74 -0.40 -13.72
N GLU A 233 -19.51 0.70 -14.44
CA GLU A 233 -18.19 1.32 -14.62
C GLU A 233 -17.48 1.62 -13.30
N GLY A 234 -18.20 2.07 -12.28
CA GLY A 234 -17.63 2.36 -10.97
C GLY A 234 -17.06 1.17 -10.23
N ARG A 235 -17.73 0.01 -10.33
CA ARG A 235 -17.21 -1.24 -9.76
C ARG A 235 -15.91 -1.65 -10.45
N MET A 236 -15.84 -1.52 -11.78
CA MET A 236 -14.64 -1.83 -12.54
C MET A 236 -13.47 -0.94 -12.15
N TRP A 237 -13.73 0.36 -12.00
CA TRP A 237 -12.73 1.32 -11.56
C TRP A 237 -12.24 1.03 -10.13
N GLY A 238 -13.14 0.75 -9.19
CA GLY A 238 -12.78 0.42 -7.82
C GLY A 238 -11.92 -0.85 -7.73
N GLU A 239 -12.28 -1.88 -8.50
CA GLU A 239 -11.47 -3.09 -8.68
C GLU A 239 -10.09 -2.78 -9.26
N PHE A 240 -10.02 -1.93 -10.29
CA PHE A 240 -8.77 -1.49 -10.89
C PHE A 240 -7.87 -0.76 -9.89
N VAL A 241 -8.38 0.27 -9.21
CA VAL A 241 -7.62 1.05 -8.23
C VAL A 241 -7.06 0.10 -7.17
N ARG A 242 -7.92 -0.74 -6.60
CA ARG A 242 -7.52 -1.74 -5.61
C ARG A 242 -6.43 -2.68 -6.13
N ASN A 243 -6.53 -3.12 -7.38
CA ASN A 243 -5.52 -4.00 -7.97
C ASN A 243 -4.22 -3.28 -8.31
N ILE A 244 -4.22 -1.97 -8.56
CA ILE A 244 -2.99 -1.22 -8.87
C ILE A 244 -2.20 -0.85 -7.61
N GLN A 245 -2.86 -0.69 -6.46
CA GLN A 245 -2.22 -0.34 -5.18
C GLN A 245 -1.09 -1.30 -4.79
N GLN A 246 -1.25 -2.59 -5.04
CA GLN A 246 -0.24 -3.63 -4.84
C GLN A 246 0.98 -3.57 -5.78
N TYR A 247 1.03 -2.66 -6.74
CA TYR A 247 2.17 -2.45 -7.64
C TYR A 247 2.81 -1.08 -7.44
N LEU A 248 2.09 -0.13 -6.85
CA LEU A 248 2.59 1.22 -6.63
C LEU A 248 3.43 1.29 -5.37
N ARG A 249 4.71 1.60 -5.55
CA ARG A 249 5.62 1.95 -4.46
C ARG A 249 5.44 3.43 -4.09
N PRO A 250 5.88 3.87 -2.90
CA PRO A 250 5.82 5.28 -2.53
C PRO A 250 6.43 6.23 -3.59
N PRO A 251 7.60 5.92 -4.21
CA PRO A 251 8.13 6.76 -5.30
C PRO A 251 7.21 6.84 -6.52
N ASN A 252 6.53 5.75 -6.89
CA ASN A 252 5.59 5.76 -8.01
C ASN A 252 4.37 6.63 -7.71
N ILE A 253 3.91 6.65 -6.47
CA ILE A 253 2.80 7.50 -6.02
C ILE A 253 3.20 8.96 -6.09
N ILE A 254 4.40 9.31 -5.59
CA ILE A 254 4.95 10.67 -5.69
C ILE A 254 5.08 11.09 -7.16
N GLU A 255 5.71 10.26 -8.00
CA GLU A 255 5.88 10.51 -9.42
C GLU A 255 4.53 10.77 -10.09
N LEU A 256 3.55 9.89 -9.87
CA LEU A 256 2.21 10.05 -10.43
C LEU A 256 1.58 11.37 -9.96
N LEU A 257 1.60 11.67 -8.66
CA LEU A 257 1.04 12.92 -8.12
C LEU A 257 1.68 14.17 -8.74
N LEU A 258 3.01 14.20 -8.84
CA LEU A 258 3.75 15.33 -9.41
C LEU A 258 3.52 15.47 -10.93
N LEU A 259 3.24 14.37 -11.62
CA LEU A 259 2.92 14.37 -13.03
C LEU A 259 1.45 14.67 -13.32
N SER A 260 0.59 14.86 -12.32
CA SER A 260 -0.87 14.97 -12.49
C SER A 260 -1.34 15.85 -13.66
N PRO A 261 -0.88 17.11 -13.80
CA PRO A 261 -1.29 17.97 -14.92
C PRO A 261 -0.83 17.43 -16.29
N LYS A 262 0.32 16.75 -16.33
CA LYS A 262 0.91 16.19 -17.55
C LYS A 262 0.35 14.80 -17.87
N ARG A 263 -0.17 14.06 -16.88
CA ARG A 263 -0.77 12.71 -17.08
C ARG A 263 -2.01 12.76 -17.95
N GLN A 264 -2.80 13.83 -17.86
CA GLN A 264 -3.96 14.03 -18.74
C GLN A 264 -3.55 14.10 -20.22
N GLN A 265 -2.30 14.49 -20.50
CA GLN A 265 -1.73 14.54 -21.84
C GLN A 265 -1.08 13.21 -22.27
N TRP A 266 -0.99 12.21 -21.39
CA TRP A 266 -0.46 10.91 -21.76
C TRP A 266 -1.42 10.19 -22.69
N SER A 267 -0.89 9.69 -23.80
CA SER A 267 -1.64 8.76 -24.64
C SER A 267 -2.02 7.51 -23.83
N PRO A 268 -3.16 6.86 -24.12
CA PRO A 268 -3.55 5.61 -23.47
C PRO A 268 -2.42 4.56 -23.46
N SER A 269 -1.67 4.47 -24.55
CA SER A 269 -0.51 3.60 -24.68
C SER A 269 0.58 3.86 -23.63
N LYS A 270 0.85 5.13 -23.28
CA LYS A 270 1.85 5.49 -22.27
C LYS A 270 1.37 5.14 -20.86
N LYS A 271 0.09 5.39 -20.56
CA LYS A 271 -0.54 5.03 -19.27
C LYS A 271 -0.48 3.53 -19.02
N GLY A 272 -0.94 2.73 -20.00
CA GLY A 272 -0.86 1.27 -19.92
C GLY A 272 0.57 0.75 -19.87
N HIS A 273 1.49 1.34 -20.64
CA HIS A 273 2.91 0.97 -20.59
C HIS A 273 3.55 1.25 -19.23
N TYR A 274 3.23 2.38 -18.60
CA TYR A 274 3.73 2.70 -17.26
C TYR A 274 3.33 1.63 -16.24
N LEU A 275 2.04 1.26 -16.17
CA LEU A 275 1.58 0.20 -15.27
C LEU A 275 2.16 -1.17 -15.63
N TRP A 276 2.37 -1.44 -16.92
CA TRP A 276 3.04 -2.66 -17.37
C TRP A 276 4.48 -2.76 -16.85
N GLN A 277 5.24 -1.66 -16.87
CA GLN A 277 6.60 -1.64 -16.31
C GLN A 277 6.64 -1.90 -14.80
N LEU A 278 5.53 -1.68 -14.09
CA LEU A 278 5.39 -2.01 -12.67
C LEU A 278 4.95 -3.47 -12.43
N GLY A 279 4.76 -4.23 -13.50
CA GLY A 279 4.29 -5.62 -13.45
C GLY A 279 2.80 -5.78 -13.19
N ALA A 280 2.00 -4.70 -13.33
CA ALA A 280 0.55 -4.72 -13.06
C ALA A 280 -0.22 -5.74 -13.90
N PHE A 281 0.34 -6.10 -15.06
CA PHE A 281 -0.26 -7.03 -16.01
C PHE A 281 0.52 -8.34 -16.17
N ASP A 282 1.56 -8.58 -15.37
CA ASP A 282 2.37 -9.81 -15.45
C ASP A 282 1.63 -11.05 -14.92
N THR A 283 0.50 -10.83 -14.25
CA THR A 283 -0.32 -11.83 -13.56
C THR A 283 -1.17 -12.72 -14.48
N LEU A 284 -0.99 -12.61 -15.81
CA LEU A 284 -1.81 -13.31 -16.80
C LEU A 284 -1.07 -14.46 -17.47
N SER A 285 -0.07 -15.05 -16.80
CA SER A 285 0.51 -16.27 -17.34
C SER A 285 -0.58 -17.35 -17.37
N PRO A 286 -0.99 -17.85 -18.57
CA PRO A 286 -2.14 -18.75 -18.72
C PRO A 286 -1.97 -20.13 -18.06
N THR A 287 -0.83 -20.39 -17.42
CA THR A 287 -0.45 -21.68 -16.86
C THR A 287 -1.18 -22.03 -15.55
N LEU A 288 -1.87 -21.08 -14.91
CA LEU A 288 -2.78 -21.33 -13.77
C LEU A 288 -4.19 -21.80 -14.19
N ARG A 289 -4.36 -22.30 -15.42
CA ARG A 289 -5.64 -22.79 -15.98
C ARG A 289 -6.22 -24.05 -15.32
N GLY A 290 -5.58 -24.62 -14.31
CA GLY A 290 -5.98 -25.91 -13.71
C GLY A 290 -7.17 -25.87 -12.76
N SER A 291 -7.43 -24.75 -12.08
CA SER A 291 -8.52 -24.68 -11.09
C SER A 291 -9.10 -23.28 -11.07
N GLY A 292 -10.25 -23.09 -11.71
CA GLY A 292 -10.86 -21.79 -11.93
C GLY A 292 -10.98 -20.93 -10.67
N LYS A 293 -10.12 -19.90 -10.58
CA LYS A 293 -10.38 -18.53 -10.14
C LYS A 293 -9.02 -17.81 -10.08
N PRO A 294 -8.90 -16.57 -10.59
CA PRO A 294 -7.66 -15.81 -10.47
C PRO A 294 -7.35 -15.51 -9.00
N CYS A 295 -6.41 -16.26 -8.41
CA CYS A 295 -6.01 -16.18 -7.00
C CYS A 295 -5.16 -14.94 -6.65
N LEU A 296 -4.88 -14.04 -7.60
CA LEU A 296 -3.90 -12.97 -7.39
C LEU A 296 -4.40 -11.83 -6.49
N ASN A 297 -5.72 -11.61 -6.44
CA ASN A 297 -6.33 -10.69 -5.48
C ASN A 297 -6.21 -11.19 -4.03
N ILE A 298 -5.74 -12.42 -3.79
CA ILE A 298 -5.63 -12.99 -2.46
C ILE A 298 -4.41 -12.44 -1.72
N VAL A 299 -3.33 -12.04 -2.39
CA VAL A 299 -2.04 -11.84 -1.70
C VAL A 299 -1.92 -10.48 -1.00
N GLU A 300 -2.25 -9.35 -1.66
CA GLU A 300 -2.31 -8.07 -0.93
C GLU A 300 -3.45 -8.07 0.08
N ARG A 301 -4.61 -8.63 -0.28
CA ARG A 301 -5.69 -8.85 0.69
C ARG A 301 -5.16 -9.67 1.87
N ALA A 302 -4.32 -10.67 1.65
CA ALA A 302 -3.73 -11.43 2.74
C ALA A 302 -2.76 -10.59 3.56
N LEU A 303 -1.99 -9.66 2.98
CA LEU A 303 -1.09 -8.78 3.73
C LEU A 303 -1.85 -7.77 4.60
N LEU A 304 -2.81 -7.02 4.02
CA LEU A 304 -3.65 -6.10 4.79
C LEU A 304 -4.53 -6.85 5.79
N ARG A 305 -5.14 -7.98 5.40
CA ARG A 305 -5.89 -8.82 6.35
C ARG A 305 -5.00 -9.42 7.43
N ARG A 306 -3.74 -9.78 7.14
CA ARG A 306 -2.80 -10.24 8.17
C ARG A 306 -2.47 -9.10 9.14
N LEU A 307 -2.33 -7.87 8.64
CA LEU A 307 -2.11 -6.70 9.49
C LEU A 307 -3.34 -6.43 10.36
N GLU A 308 -4.54 -6.38 9.78
CA GLU A 308 -5.79 -6.23 10.52
C GLU A 308 -6.05 -7.38 11.48
N TYR A 309 -5.70 -8.61 11.11
CA TYR A 309 -5.77 -9.78 11.98
C TYR A 309 -4.81 -9.60 13.16
N GLY A 310 -3.60 -9.09 12.93
CA GLY A 310 -2.65 -8.75 13.98
C GLY A 310 -3.18 -7.67 14.93
N VAL A 311 -3.86 -6.64 14.41
CA VAL A 311 -4.51 -5.61 15.22
C VAL A 311 -5.67 -6.20 16.03
N THR A 312 -6.57 -6.91 15.36
CA THR A 312 -7.70 -7.62 15.97
C THR A 312 -7.23 -8.49 17.13
N HIS A 313 -6.20 -9.30 16.89
CA HIS A 313 -5.61 -10.19 17.88
C HIS A 313 -5.09 -9.43 19.11
N LYS A 314 -4.32 -8.35 18.90
CA LYS A 314 -3.76 -7.52 19.98
C LYS A 314 -4.80 -6.71 20.74
N VAL A 315 -5.91 -6.35 20.09
CA VAL A 315 -7.03 -5.64 20.73
C VAL A 315 -7.83 -6.58 21.62
N ILE A 316 -8.09 -7.82 21.18
CA ILE A 316 -8.93 -8.77 21.93
C ILE A 316 -8.14 -9.47 23.04
N HIS A 317 -6.88 -9.81 22.78
CA HIS A 317 -6.05 -10.61 23.70
C HIS A 317 -4.78 -9.86 24.10
N PRO A 318 -4.88 -8.77 24.88
CA PRO A 318 -3.71 -8.09 25.40
C PRO A 318 -2.88 -9.09 26.25
N GLY A 319 -1.69 -9.46 25.76
CA GLY A 319 -0.75 -10.34 26.47
C GLY A 319 -0.72 -11.82 26.01
N SER A 320 -1.52 -12.22 25.02
CA SER A 320 -1.34 -13.52 24.37
C SER A 320 -0.45 -13.36 23.15
N ASP A 321 0.72 -14.00 23.11
CA ASP A 321 1.56 -14.04 21.90
C ASP A 321 1.18 -15.20 20.95
N LEU A 322 0.19 -16.03 21.33
CA LEU A 322 -0.18 -17.21 20.57
C LEU A 322 -1.28 -16.90 19.55
N LEU A 323 -0.88 -16.81 18.28
CA LEU A 323 -1.76 -16.86 17.11
C LEU A 323 -2.14 -18.33 16.87
N SER A 324 -3.12 -18.88 17.59
CA SER A 324 -3.67 -20.21 17.27
C SER A 324 -4.98 -20.02 16.49
N PRO A 325 -4.99 -20.15 15.15
CA PRO A 325 -6.12 -19.71 14.30
C PRO A 325 -7.37 -20.61 14.35
N GLY A 326 -7.49 -21.49 15.34
CA GLY A 326 -8.48 -22.58 15.36
C GLY A 326 -9.67 -22.41 16.31
N SER A 327 -9.71 -21.38 17.16
CA SER A 327 -10.83 -21.22 18.11
C SER A 327 -11.91 -20.28 17.58
N ASP A 328 -13.18 -20.70 17.63
CA ASP A 328 -14.35 -19.85 17.31
C ASP A 328 -14.40 -18.52 18.10
N PHE A 329 -13.60 -18.42 19.17
CA PHE A 329 -13.41 -17.24 20.00
C PHE A 329 -12.88 -16.00 19.25
N TRP A 330 -12.23 -16.16 18.09
CA TRP A 330 -11.71 -15.01 17.33
C TRP A 330 -12.79 -14.22 16.58
N ARG A 331 -13.90 -14.87 16.23
CA ARG A 331 -14.93 -14.28 15.35
C ARG A 331 -15.55 -13.01 15.95
N PRO A 332 -15.99 -12.96 17.22
CA PRO A 332 -16.64 -11.76 17.78
C PRO A 332 -15.73 -10.53 17.75
N GLY A 333 -14.45 -10.69 18.04
CA GLY A 333 -13.55 -9.55 18.06
C GLY A 333 -13.10 -9.10 16.67
N TYR A 334 -13.01 -10.01 15.70
CA TYR A 334 -12.86 -9.64 14.29
C TYR A 334 -14.07 -8.85 13.79
N LEU A 335 -15.29 -9.26 14.17
CA LEU A 335 -16.52 -8.54 13.84
C LEU A 335 -16.55 -7.15 14.50
N ARG A 336 -16.16 -7.03 15.78
CA ARG A 336 -16.03 -5.74 16.47
C ARG A 336 -15.02 -4.82 15.79
N TRP A 337 -13.84 -5.35 15.45
CA TRP A 337 -12.83 -4.58 14.74
C TRP A 337 -13.32 -4.15 13.36
N GLY A 338 -13.92 -5.06 12.59
CA GLY A 338 -14.52 -4.76 11.30
C GLY A 338 -15.58 -3.66 11.38
N HIS A 339 -16.51 -3.77 12.34
CA HIS A 339 -17.53 -2.77 12.58
C HIS A 339 -16.93 -1.42 12.98
N TYR A 340 -15.96 -1.41 13.90
CA TYR A 340 -15.26 -0.17 14.26
C TYR A 340 -14.57 0.45 13.04
N ARG A 341 -13.90 -0.36 12.22
CA ARG A 341 -13.21 0.06 11.01
C ARG A 341 -14.16 0.67 9.97
N GLU A 342 -15.34 0.10 9.83
CA GLU A 342 -16.35 0.54 8.89
C GLU A 342 -17.02 1.85 9.33
N PHE A 343 -17.50 1.91 10.58
CA PHE A 343 -18.43 2.96 11.02
C PHE A 343 -17.80 4.06 11.89
N HIS A 344 -16.65 3.80 12.51
CA HIS A 344 -16.11 4.69 13.55
C HIS A 344 -14.68 5.16 13.28
N TRP A 345 -13.91 4.40 12.48
CA TRP A 345 -12.51 4.72 12.21
C TRP A 345 -12.32 6.12 11.61
N ALA A 346 -13.15 6.51 10.64
CA ALA A 346 -13.05 7.82 9.99
C ALA A 346 -13.19 8.97 11.02
N GLU A 347 -14.15 8.85 11.94
CA GLU A 347 -14.46 9.88 12.93
C GLU A 347 -13.47 9.91 14.08
N ASP A 348 -12.98 8.74 14.52
CA ASP A 348 -12.22 8.60 15.76
C ASP A 348 -10.71 8.51 15.54
N ALA A 349 -10.29 7.82 14.48
CA ALA A 349 -8.92 7.35 14.32
C ALA A 349 -8.17 7.93 13.13
N ARG A 350 -8.81 7.87 11.95
CA ARG A 350 -8.20 8.25 10.68
C ARG A 350 -7.64 9.67 10.76
N GLY A 351 -6.44 9.85 10.25
CA GLY A 351 -5.74 11.13 10.26
C GLY A 351 -5.19 11.56 11.62
N ARG A 352 -5.34 10.75 12.67
CA ARG A 352 -4.89 11.06 14.05
C ARG A 352 -4.01 9.97 14.65
N VAL A 353 -3.87 8.81 13.99
CA VAL A 353 -3.18 7.66 14.58
C VAL A 353 -1.76 7.97 15.04
N LEU A 354 -1.04 8.73 14.22
CA LEU A 354 0.35 9.10 14.47
C LEU A 354 0.51 10.15 15.57
N SER A 355 -0.55 10.84 15.99
CA SER A 355 -0.49 11.82 17.09
C SER A 355 -0.71 11.20 18.46
N TRP A 356 -1.18 9.95 18.53
CA TRP A 356 -1.36 9.24 19.80
C TRP A 356 -0.04 8.83 20.44
N ASP A 357 -0.10 8.53 21.73
CA ASP A 357 0.99 7.85 22.42
C ASP A 357 1.23 6.42 21.90
N ASP A 358 2.36 5.84 22.29
CA ASP A 358 2.78 4.52 21.80
C ASP A 358 2.05 3.36 22.49
N GLU A 359 1.35 3.62 23.59
CA GLU A 359 0.74 2.55 24.39
C GLU A 359 -0.50 1.99 23.68
N GLY A 360 -1.20 2.81 22.88
CA GLY A 360 -2.36 2.36 22.08
C GLY A 360 -3.49 1.78 22.92
N ASP A 361 -3.46 1.98 24.24
CA ASP A 361 -4.41 1.42 25.19
C ASP A 361 -5.80 2.02 25.03
N TRP A 362 -5.86 3.26 24.55
CA TRP A 362 -7.13 3.90 24.24
C TRP A 362 -7.88 3.16 23.12
N VAL A 363 -7.21 2.58 22.10
CA VAL A 363 -7.88 1.74 21.07
C VAL A 363 -8.53 0.53 21.71
N LYS A 364 -7.81 -0.13 22.62
CA LYS A 364 -8.33 -1.31 23.32
C LYS A 364 -9.57 -0.92 24.11
N GLN A 365 -9.48 0.13 24.92
CA GLN A 365 -10.61 0.61 25.73
C GLN A 365 -11.79 1.03 24.85
N TYR A 366 -11.52 1.67 23.72
CA TYR A 366 -12.55 2.18 22.83
C TYR A 366 -13.27 1.08 22.05
N VAL A 367 -12.51 0.21 21.38
CA VAL A 367 -13.06 -0.90 20.58
C VAL A 367 -13.76 -1.92 21.48
N LEU A 368 -13.24 -2.19 22.68
CA LEU A 368 -13.87 -3.12 23.61
C LEU A 368 -15.03 -2.49 24.40
N GLY A 369 -15.01 -1.16 24.62
CA GLY A 369 -15.97 -0.47 25.48
C GLY A 369 -17.25 0.03 24.79
N ARG A 370 -17.22 0.38 23.50
CA ARG A 370 -18.40 0.96 22.82
C ARG A 370 -19.38 -0.04 22.20
N LEU A 371 -18.97 -1.29 21.95
CA LEU A 371 -19.79 -2.24 21.19
C LEU A 371 -20.21 -3.44 22.06
N PRO A 372 -21.44 -3.46 22.60
CA PRO A 372 -22.02 -4.66 23.20
C PRO A 372 -22.02 -5.79 22.16
N ILE A 373 -21.51 -6.98 22.53
CA ILE A 373 -21.49 -8.16 21.63
C ILE A 373 -22.90 -8.45 21.11
N ASP A 374 -23.90 -8.35 21.98
CA ASP A 374 -25.27 -8.77 21.73
C ASP A 374 -25.99 -7.97 20.62
N ARG A 375 -25.45 -6.80 20.22
CA ARG A 375 -26.01 -6.00 19.12
C ARG A 375 -25.40 -6.33 17.75
N LEU A 376 -24.16 -6.82 17.70
CA LEU A 376 -23.44 -7.02 16.45
C LEU A 376 -24.01 -8.18 15.62
N ASP A 377 -24.49 -9.25 16.27
CA ASP A 377 -25.09 -10.38 15.57
C ASP A 377 -26.38 -10.00 14.83
N HIS A 378 -27.11 -8.98 15.32
CA HIS A 378 -28.35 -8.53 14.70
C HIS A 378 -28.14 -7.58 13.52
N GLU A 379 -27.09 -6.76 13.53
CA GLU A 379 -26.81 -5.77 12.47
C GLU A 379 -26.02 -6.40 11.31
N CYS A 380 -25.01 -7.24 11.59
CA CYS A 380 -24.27 -7.95 10.53
C CYS A 380 -25.18 -8.88 9.70
N CYS A 381 -26.19 -9.50 10.30
CA CYS A 381 -27.12 -10.36 9.57
C CYS A 381 -28.06 -9.59 8.64
N LYS A 382 -28.38 -8.32 8.95
CA LYS A 382 -29.28 -7.50 8.10
C LYS A 382 -28.58 -6.96 6.86
N GLY A 383 -27.31 -6.59 6.97
CA GLY A 383 -26.52 -6.07 5.84
C GLY A 383 -26.19 -7.12 4.78
N LEU A 384 -26.00 -8.39 5.17
CA LEU A 384 -25.67 -9.48 4.24
C LEU A 384 -26.89 -10.11 3.54
N SER A 385 -28.11 -9.90 4.05
CA SER A 385 -29.34 -10.41 3.45
C SER A 385 -30.00 -9.46 2.45
N GLY A 386 -29.49 -8.23 2.32
CA GLY A 386 -30.13 -7.14 1.55
C GLY A 386 -29.42 -6.76 0.24
N SER A 387 -28.37 -7.47 -0.17
CA SER A 387 -27.57 -7.17 -1.37
C SER A 387 -27.68 -8.23 -2.46
#